data_AF-A0A955I739-F1
#
_entry.id   AF-A0A955I739-F1
#
_cell.length_a   1.000
_cell.length_b   1.000
_cell.length_c   1.000
_cell.angle_alpha   90.00
_cell.angle_beta   90.00
_cell.angle_gamma   90.00
#
_symmetry.space_group_name_H-M   'P 1'
#
loop_
_entity.id
_entity.type
_entity.pdbx_description
1 polymer ?
#
loop_
_entity_poly.entity_id
_entity_poly.type
_entity_poly.pdbx_seq_one_letter_code
_entity_poly.pdbx_strand_id
1 'polypeptide(L)'
;MKLSKLRKVLTSSRKQHKKLFVALSTLSFILFLYLTGVIFGIDKILIETPVEGRVTSSDGSFIPDAEVILQGNKTKTDDKGYFKFEDVDFGTYEIVIDKNGYVRHSDNIKIRRFS
;
A
#
# COMPACT_ATOMS: atom_id res chain seq x y z
N MET A 1 5.07 -50.84 -39.57
CA MET A 1 5.03 -49.40 -39.19
C MET A 1 6.46 -48.84 -39.16
N LYS A 2 6.82 -47.86 -40.00
CA LYS A 2 8.23 -47.40 -40.13
C LYS A 2 8.72 -46.73 -38.84
N LEU A 3 9.81 -47.25 -38.25
CA LEU A 3 10.51 -46.69 -37.07
C LEU A 3 10.82 -45.19 -37.17
N SER A 4 10.96 -44.67 -38.39
CA SER A 4 11.15 -43.24 -38.65
C SER A 4 9.96 -42.36 -38.21
N LYS A 5 8.72 -42.85 -38.34
CA LYS A 5 7.52 -42.12 -37.86
C LYS A 5 7.47 -42.12 -36.32
N LEU A 6 7.80 -43.24 -35.68
CA LEU A 6 7.82 -43.37 -34.21
C LEU A 6 8.85 -42.43 -33.58
N ARG A 7 10.07 -42.37 -34.16
CA ARG A 7 11.15 -41.50 -33.68
C ARG A 7 10.75 -40.01 -33.78
N LYS A 8 10.07 -39.61 -34.86
CA LYS A 8 9.59 -38.24 -35.07
C LYS A 8 8.53 -37.83 -34.05
N VAL A 9 7.59 -38.72 -33.74
CA VAL A 9 6.54 -38.50 -32.72
C VAL A 9 7.15 -38.35 -31.31
N LEU A 10 8.08 -39.24 -30.95
CA LEU A 10 8.79 -39.17 -29.66
C LEU A 10 9.60 -37.86 -29.51
N THR A 11 10.30 -37.42 -30.57
CA THR A 11 11.04 -36.15 -30.53
C THR A 11 10.12 -34.93 -30.42
N SER A 12 8.93 -34.97 -31.03
CA SER A 12 7.94 -33.89 -30.93
C SER A 12 7.30 -33.81 -29.54
N SER A 13 6.95 -34.94 -28.92
CA SER A 13 6.45 -34.99 -27.54
C SER A 13 7.47 -34.43 -26.56
N ARG A 14 8.75 -34.85 -26.66
CA ARG A 14 9.83 -34.34 -25.81
C ARG A 14 10.05 -32.82 -25.97
N LYS A 15 9.84 -32.29 -27.18
CA LYS A 15 9.90 -30.83 -27.45
C LYS A 15 8.68 -30.09 -26.87
N GLN A 16 7.49 -30.70 -26.88
CA GLN A 16 6.30 -30.15 -26.25
C GLN A 16 6.43 -30.09 -24.72
N HIS A 17 6.92 -31.15 -24.07
CA HIS A 17 7.18 -31.15 -22.62
C HIS A 17 8.23 -30.10 -22.22
N LYS A 18 9.28 -29.89 -23.02
CA LYS A 18 10.25 -28.81 -22.78
C LYS A 18 9.62 -27.42 -22.87
N LYS A 19 8.79 -27.16 -23.89
CA LYS A 19 8.09 -25.87 -24.02
C LYS A 19 7.13 -25.63 -22.85
N LEU A 20 6.37 -26.66 -22.46
CA LEU A 20 5.45 -26.60 -21.34
C LEU A 20 6.18 -26.30 -20.03
N PHE A 21 7.31 -26.99 -19.79
CA PHE A 21 8.15 -26.77 -18.61
C PHE A 21 8.71 -25.34 -18.56
N VAL A 22 9.21 -24.83 -19.68
CA VAL A 22 9.70 -23.44 -19.77
C VAL A 22 8.56 -22.45 -19.50
N ALA A 23 7.38 -22.65 -20.11
CA ALA A 23 6.23 -21.78 -19.88
C ALA A 23 5.78 -21.76 -18.41
N LEU A 24 5.72 -22.94 -17.77
CA LEU A 24 5.36 -23.06 -16.36
C LEU A 24 6.42 -22.43 -15.45
N SER A 25 7.70 -22.62 -15.76
CA SER A 25 8.81 -21.99 -15.05
C SER A 25 8.78 -20.46 -15.17
N THR A 26 8.49 -19.92 -16.36
CA THR A 26 8.34 -18.47 -16.54
C THR A 26 7.14 -17.92 -15.78
N LEU A 27 6.01 -18.62 -15.77
CA LEU A 27 4.82 -18.22 -15.02
C LEU A 27 5.10 -18.23 -13.51
N SER A 28 5.77 -19.29 -13.03
CA SER A 28 6.17 -19.39 -11.63
C SER A 28 7.17 -18.31 -11.24
N PHE A 29 8.08 -17.93 -12.13
CA PHE A 29 9.04 -16.84 -11.88
C PHE A 29 8.33 -15.49 -11.82
N ILE A 30 7.39 -15.21 -12.72
CA ILE A 30 6.57 -13.98 -12.69
C ILE A 30 5.76 -13.92 -11.39
N LEU A 31 5.14 -15.03 -10.99
CA LEU A 31 4.40 -15.11 -9.74
C LEU A 31 5.31 -14.89 -8.52
N PHE A 32 6.50 -15.49 -8.52
CA PHE A 32 7.49 -15.29 -7.47
C PHE A 32 7.92 -13.81 -7.39
N LEU A 33 8.18 -13.18 -8.53
CA LEU A 33 8.56 -11.77 -8.62
C LEU A 33 7.45 -10.86 -8.05
N TYR A 34 6.18 -11.16 -8.37
CA TYR A 34 5.03 -10.48 -7.78
C TYR A 34 4.96 -10.67 -6.26
N LEU A 35 5.05 -11.91 -5.77
CA LEU A 35 5.02 -12.20 -4.33
C LEU A 35 6.16 -11.51 -3.59
N THR A 36 7.37 -11.47 -4.16
CA THR A 36 8.48 -10.71 -3.58
C THR A 36 8.19 -9.22 -3.54
N GLY A 37 7.60 -8.64 -4.60
CA GLY A 37 7.23 -7.23 -4.62
C GLY A 37 6.21 -6.88 -3.53
N VAL A 38 5.24 -7.75 -3.27
CA VAL A 38 4.27 -7.59 -2.18
C VAL A 38 4.96 -7.67 -0.81
N ILE A 39 5.91 -8.61 -0.61
CA ILE A 39 6.68 -8.70 0.65
C ILE A 39 7.50 -7.43 0.88
N PHE A 40 8.12 -6.87 -0.16
CA PHE A 40 8.88 -5.63 -0.08
C PHE A 40 8.02 -4.36 -0.01
N GLY A 41 6.69 -4.48 -0.01
CA GLY A 41 5.80 -3.33 0.12
C GLY A 41 5.70 -2.46 -1.14
N ILE A 42 6.04 -2.99 -2.33
CA ILE A 42 5.85 -2.28 -3.60
C ILE A 42 4.36 -1.98 -3.83
N ASP A 43 3.45 -2.75 -3.21
CA ASP A 43 2.02 -2.48 -3.24
C ASP A 43 1.62 -1.19 -2.48
N LYS A 44 2.42 -0.72 -1.52
CA LYS A 44 2.21 0.57 -0.85
C LYS A 44 2.41 1.76 -1.78
N ILE A 45 3.35 1.65 -2.72
CA ILE A 45 3.64 2.69 -3.74
C ILE A 45 2.43 2.96 -4.65
N LEU A 46 1.53 1.98 -4.80
CA LEU A 46 0.40 2.07 -5.74
C LEU A 46 -0.91 2.54 -5.10
N ILE A 47 -1.01 2.56 -3.77
CA ILE A 47 -2.24 2.91 -3.06
C ILE A 47 -1.88 3.91 -1.95
N GLU A 48 -1.91 5.19 -2.28
CA GLU A 48 -1.87 6.25 -1.28
C GLU A 48 -3.13 6.18 -0.41
N THR A 49 -2.94 6.23 0.90
CA THR A 49 -4.06 6.30 1.86
C THR A 49 -3.97 7.61 2.63
N PRO A 50 -4.44 8.72 2.02
CA PRO A 50 -4.31 10.01 2.65
C PRO A 50 -5.21 10.09 3.88
N VAL A 51 -4.66 10.62 4.97
CA VAL A 51 -5.45 11.00 6.16
C VAL A 51 -5.56 12.50 6.16
N GLU A 52 -6.77 12.99 5.95
CA GLU A 52 -7.08 14.41 5.94
C GLU A 52 -8.21 14.75 6.91
N GLY A 53 -8.22 16.00 7.35
CA GLY A 53 -9.23 16.47 8.28
C GLY A 53 -9.16 17.97 8.49
N ARG A 54 -10.06 18.47 9.35
CA ARG A 54 -10.07 19.86 9.79
C ARG A 54 -10.06 19.94 11.31
N VAL A 55 -9.23 20.83 11.83
CA VAL A 55 -9.17 21.16 13.26
C VAL A 55 -9.99 22.41 13.49
N THR A 56 -11.04 22.27 14.29
CA THR A 56 -11.95 23.36 14.69
C THR A 56 -12.01 23.46 16.20
N SER A 57 -12.18 24.68 16.69
CA SER A 57 -12.48 24.97 18.09
C SER A 57 -13.96 24.67 18.40
N SER A 58 -14.33 24.68 19.68
CA SER A 58 -15.70 24.40 20.14
C SER A 58 -16.75 25.39 19.63
N ASP A 59 -16.32 26.58 19.23
CA ASP A 59 -17.12 27.63 18.60
C ASP A 59 -17.25 27.46 17.07
N GLY A 60 -16.61 26.44 16.50
CA GLY A 60 -16.60 26.17 15.06
C GLY A 60 -15.53 26.96 14.29
N SER A 61 -14.75 27.80 14.96
CA SER A 61 -13.65 28.54 14.34
C SER A 61 -12.51 27.60 13.92
N PHE A 62 -11.93 27.84 12.76
CA PHE A 62 -10.76 27.08 12.29
C PHE A 62 -9.53 27.40 13.14
N ILE A 63 -8.74 26.37 13.46
CA ILE A 63 -7.50 26.54 14.22
C ILE A 63 -6.32 26.39 13.25
N PRO A 64 -5.68 27.50 12.82
CA PRO A 64 -4.48 27.45 12.01
C PRO A 64 -3.24 27.14 12.85
N ASP A 65 -2.18 26.64 12.21
CA ASP A 65 -0.89 26.35 12.84
C ASP A 65 -1.00 25.41 14.06
N ALA A 66 -2.01 24.53 14.09
CA ALA A 66 -2.07 23.43 15.06
C ALA A 66 -1.15 22.30 14.60
N GLU A 67 -0.30 21.82 15.49
CA GLU A 67 0.57 20.67 15.22
C GLU A 67 -0.25 19.40 15.31
N VAL A 68 -0.37 18.69 14.19
CA VAL A 68 -1.04 17.38 14.12
C VAL A 68 0.05 16.32 14.00
N ILE A 69 0.02 15.36 14.92
CA ILE A 69 0.99 14.27 15.01
C ILE A 69 0.26 12.96 14.76
N LEU A 70 0.74 12.19 13.79
CA LEU A 70 0.21 10.88 13.44
C LEU A 70 1.36 9.94 13.11
N GLN A 71 1.46 8.80 13.79
CA GLN A 71 2.57 7.84 13.62
C GLN A 71 3.98 8.44 13.82
N GLY A 72 4.10 9.50 14.62
CA GLY A 72 5.36 10.24 14.77
C GLY A 72 5.66 11.23 13.64
N ASN A 73 4.90 11.20 12.53
CA ASN A 73 4.92 12.24 11.52
C ASN A 73 4.17 13.48 12.04
N LYS A 74 4.65 14.66 11.66
CA LYS A 74 4.08 15.93 12.07
C LYS A 74 3.67 16.75 10.85
N THR A 75 2.51 17.38 10.93
CA THR A 75 2.07 18.40 10.00
C THR A 75 1.44 19.57 10.75
N LYS A 76 1.23 20.69 10.06
CA LYS A 76 0.52 21.84 10.62
C LYS A 76 -0.75 22.11 9.84
N THR A 77 -1.77 22.56 10.54
CA THR A 77 -3.01 22.99 9.90
C THR A 77 -2.83 24.32 9.16
N ASP A 78 -3.50 24.47 8.03
CA ASP A 78 -3.54 25.72 7.26
C ASP A 78 -4.51 26.76 7.88
N ASP A 79 -4.67 27.91 7.21
CA ASP A 79 -5.58 28.99 7.61
C ASP A 79 -7.06 28.57 7.76
N LYS A 80 -7.44 27.42 7.19
CA LYS A 80 -8.78 26.83 7.26
C LYS A 80 -8.81 25.59 8.16
N GLY A 81 -7.79 25.40 9.00
CA GLY A 81 -7.67 24.28 9.91
C GLY A 81 -7.42 22.94 9.22
N TYR A 82 -7.16 22.91 7.90
CA TYR A 82 -7.01 21.68 7.14
C TYR A 82 -5.61 21.09 7.32
N PHE A 83 -5.54 19.77 7.47
CA PHE A 83 -4.29 19.00 7.45
C PHE A 83 -4.43 17.79 6.53
N LYS A 84 -3.30 17.33 5.99
CA LYS A 84 -3.20 16.12 5.18
C LYS A 84 -1.90 15.39 5.48
N PHE A 85 -2.00 14.08 5.64
CA PHE A 85 -0.88 13.13 5.53
C PHE A 85 -1.10 12.31 4.26
N GLU A 86 -0.10 12.20 3.40
CA GLU A 86 -0.28 11.58 2.08
C GLU A 86 -0.11 10.07 2.09
N ASP A 87 0.86 9.58 2.85
CA ASP A 87 1.21 8.16 2.91
C ASP A 87 1.21 7.68 4.36
N VAL A 88 0.07 7.12 4.78
CA VAL A 88 -0.13 6.65 6.15
C VAL A 88 -0.40 5.15 6.15
N ASP A 89 0.47 4.39 6.81
CA ASP A 89 0.29 2.95 6.88
C ASP A 89 -1.05 2.57 7.54
N PHE A 90 -1.63 1.45 7.08
CA PHE A 90 -2.83 0.90 7.68
C PHE A 90 -2.55 0.37 9.09
N GLY A 91 -3.48 0.57 10.00
CA GLY A 91 -3.31 0.21 11.41
C GLY A 91 -4.15 1.06 12.33
N THR A 92 -3.93 0.89 13.64
CA THR A 92 -4.57 1.71 14.66
C THR A 92 -3.50 2.60 15.28
N TYR A 93 -3.73 3.90 15.25
CA TYR A 93 -2.77 4.90 15.67
C TYR A 93 -3.46 5.97 16.50
N GLU A 94 -2.70 6.53 17.43
CA GLU A 94 -3.11 7.75 18.12
C GLU A 94 -2.81 8.95 17.23
N ILE A 95 -3.83 9.75 16.95
CA ILE A 95 -3.67 11.09 16.40
C ILE A 95 -3.65 12.08 17.56
N VAL A 96 -2.69 13.00 17.54
CA VAL A 96 -2.54 14.03 18.56
C VAL A 96 -2.58 15.39 17.90
N ILE A 97 -3.36 16.29 18.45
CA ILE A 97 -3.47 17.68 18.01
C ILE A 97 -3.02 18.57 19.16
N ASP A 98 -2.02 19.40 18.89
CA ASP A 98 -1.43 20.32 19.86
C ASP A 98 -1.37 21.74 19.32
N LYS A 99 -1.75 22.71 20.15
CA LYS A 99 -1.72 24.13 19.82
C LYS A 99 -1.58 24.93 21.09
N ASN A 100 -0.60 25.84 21.12
CA ASN A 100 -0.43 26.77 22.24
C ASN A 100 -1.73 27.56 22.49
N GLY A 101 -2.21 27.54 23.74
CA GLY A 101 -3.46 28.17 24.14
C GLY A 101 -4.70 27.26 24.04
N TYR A 102 -4.56 26.04 23.54
CA TYR A 102 -5.61 25.03 23.50
C TYR A 102 -5.24 23.82 24.36
N VAL A 103 -6.26 23.07 24.79
CA VAL A 103 -6.05 21.78 25.45
C VAL A 103 -5.64 20.77 24.39
N ARG A 104 -4.53 20.06 24.65
CA ARG A 104 -4.07 18.97 23.79
C ARG A 104 -5.15 17.91 23.64
N HIS A 105 -5.44 17.53 22.41
CA HIS A 105 -6.43 16.51 22.08
C HIS A 105 -5.76 15.28 21.49
N SER A 106 -6.24 14.10 21.84
CA SER A 106 -5.74 12.83 21.33
C SER A 106 -6.89 11.85 21.11
N ASP A 107 -6.86 11.14 19.98
CA ASP A 107 -7.86 10.12 19.65
C ASP A 107 -7.23 8.90 18.96
N ASN A 108 -7.86 7.74 19.06
CA ASN A 108 -7.41 6.53 18.39
C ASN A 108 -8.17 6.34 17.07
N ILE A 109 -7.46 6.50 15.96
CA ILE A 109 -8.02 6.29 14.63
C ILE A 109 -7.59 4.94 14.06
N LYS A 110 -8.51 4.29 13.33
CA LYS A 110 -8.25 3.02 12.62
C LYS A 110 -8.24 3.26 11.12
N ILE A 111 -7.06 3.18 10.53
CA ILE A 111 -6.82 3.32 9.09
C ILE A 111 -6.93 1.93 8.46
N ARG A 112 -7.82 1.79 7.47
CA ARG A 112 -8.08 0.52 6.78
C ARG A 112 -7.73 0.65 5.30
N ARG A 113 -7.16 -0.42 4.74
CA ARG A 113 -6.85 -0.53 3.31
C ARG A 113 -8.09 -0.54 2.42
N PHE A 114 -9.22 -1.06 2.94
CA PHE A 114 -10.51 -1.09 2.26
C PHE A 114 -11.57 -0.69 3.28
N SER A 115 -12.42 0.30 2.92
CA SER A 115 -13.57 0.73 3.72
C SER A 115 -14.80 -0.12 3.44
#